data_AF-A0A4Y2N024-F1
#
_entry.id   AF-A0A4Y2N024-F1
#
_cell.length_a   1.000
_cell.length_b   1.000
_cell.length_c   1.000
_cell.angle_alpha   90.00
_cell.angle_beta   90.00
_cell.angle_gamma   90.00
#
_symmetry.space_group_name_H-M   'P 1'
#
loop_
_entity.id
_entity.type
_entity.pdbx_description
1 polymer ?
#
loop_
_entity_poly.entity_id
_entity_poly.type
_entity_poly.pdbx_seq_one_letter_code
_entity_poly.pdbx_strand_id
1 'polypeptide(L)'
;MEQRVNIKFCFKLGRTATETHEILVKVGALSKKCVFEWFKRFRDGKENAKDEPRSGRPPTSTTPDNIERVRRMIDATAVFENDSRRIEDKPRQCEQHYS
;
A
#
# COMPACT_ATOMS: atom_id res chain seq x y z
N MET A 1 -18.45 0.03 -7.27
CA MET A 1 -19.21 -1.15 -7.76
C MET A 1 -20.52 -0.74 -8.44
N GLU A 2 -21.30 0.13 -7.83
CA GLU A 2 -22.64 0.56 -8.29
C GLU A 2 -22.70 1.02 -9.76
N GLN A 3 -21.77 1.88 -10.19
CA GLN A 3 -21.71 2.35 -11.59
C GLN A 3 -21.57 1.21 -12.61
N ARG A 4 -20.77 0.18 -12.31
CA ARG A 4 -20.55 -0.97 -13.21
C ARG A 4 -21.80 -1.83 -13.33
N VAL A 5 -22.53 -1.98 -12.22
CA VAL A 5 -23.81 -2.70 -12.19
C VAL A 5 -24.83 -1.99 -13.06
N ASN A 6 -24.90 -0.66 -12.99
CA ASN A 6 -25.83 0.12 -13.82
C ASN A 6 -25.47 0.05 -15.32
N ILE A 7 -24.19 0.11 -15.68
CA ILE A 7 -23.75 -0.08 -17.08
C ILE A 7 -24.10 -1.50 -17.57
N LYS A 8 -23.87 -2.52 -16.73
CA LYS A 8 -24.22 -3.92 -17.04
C LYS A 8 -25.72 -4.10 -17.24
N PHE A 9 -26.53 -3.44 -16.40
CA PHE A 9 -27.98 -3.43 -16.52
C PHE A 9 -28.43 -2.85 -17.87
N CYS A 10 -27.95 -1.65 -18.23
CA CYS A 10 -28.28 -1.03 -19.51
C CYS A 10 -27.80 -1.86 -20.71
N PHE A 11 -26.63 -2.51 -20.62
CA PHE A 11 -26.14 -3.44 -21.63
C PHE A 11 -27.08 -4.64 -21.83
N LYS A 12 -27.55 -5.26 -20.74
CA LYS A 12 -28.52 -6.37 -20.80
C LYS A 12 -29.89 -5.96 -21.32
N LEU A 13 -30.26 -4.68 -21.16
CA LEU A 13 -31.46 -4.10 -21.77
C LEU A 13 -31.32 -3.81 -23.27
N GLY A 14 -30.15 -4.06 -23.87
CA GLY A 14 -29.90 -3.80 -25.30
C GLY A 14 -29.71 -2.32 -25.64
N ARG A 15 -29.51 -1.46 -24.65
CA ARG A 15 -29.18 -0.03 -24.87
C ARG A 15 -27.80 0.09 -25.51
N THR A 16 -27.62 1.11 -26.31
CA THR A 16 -26.29 1.47 -26.82
C THR A 16 -25.44 2.13 -25.72
N ALA A 17 -24.11 2.14 -25.92
CA ALA A 17 -23.19 2.80 -25.01
C ALA A 17 -23.46 4.32 -24.90
N THR A 18 -23.93 4.95 -25.98
CA THR A 18 -24.26 6.38 -26.01
C THR A 18 -25.51 6.68 -25.18
N GLU A 19 -26.61 5.94 -25.41
CA GLU A 19 -27.83 6.09 -24.60
C GLU A 19 -27.56 5.80 -23.13
N THR A 20 -26.75 4.78 -22.85
CA THR A 20 -26.37 4.42 -21.48
C THR A 20 -25.58 5.55 -20.81
N HIS A 21 -24.65 6.18 -21.54
CA HIS A 21 -23.93 7.35 -21.03
C HIS A 21 -24.88 8.52 -20.74
N GLU A 22 -25.82 8.82 -21.62
CA GLU A 22 -26.81 9.89 -21.39
C GLU A 22 -27.71 9.64 -20.18
N ILE A 23 -28.15 8.40 -19.99
CA ILE A 23 -28.92 7.99 -18.81
C ILE A 23 -28.06 8.13 -17.56
N LEU A 24 -26.82 7.62 -17.61
CA LEU A 24 -25.94 7.60 -16.45
C LEU A 24 -25.45 8.98 -16.03
N VAL A 25 -25.24 9.90 -16.97
CA VAL A 25 -24.89 11.31 -16.68
C VAL A 25 -25.94 11.99 -15.81
N LYS A 26 -27.23 11.64 -15.97
CA LYS A 26 -28.33 12.21 -15.18
C LYS A 26 -28.36 11.71 -13.74
N VAL A 27 -27.88 10.49 -13.48
CA VAL A 27 -27.80 9.88 -12.15
C VAL A 27 -26.40 9.96 -11.52
N GLY A 28 -25.40 10.45 -12.25
CA GLY A 28 -24.05 10.74 -11.74
C GLY A 28 -23.01 11.00 -12.82
N ALA A 29 -21.86 11.58 -12.46
CA ALA A 29 -20.79 11.88 -13.42
C ALA A 29 -19.98 10.62 -13.80
N LEU A 30 -20.45 9.88 -14.80
CA LEU A 30 -19.70 8.78 -15.42
C LEU A 30 -18.99 9.27 -16.68
N SER A 31 -17.70 8.98 -16.82
CA SER A 31 -16.98 9.36 -18.03
C SER A 31 -17.42 8.50 -19.21
N LYS A 32 -17.57 9.12 -20.39
CA LYS A 32 -17.86 8.43 -21.65
C LYS A 32 -16.88 7.27 -21.90
N LYS A 33 -15.59 7.49 -21.64
CA LYS A 33 -14.55 6.46 -21.79
C LYS A 33 -14.85 5.21 -20.94
N CYS A 34 -15.28 5.40 -19.69
CA CYS A 34 -15.60 4.30 -18.78
C CYS A 34 -16.77 3.46 -19.33
N VAL A 35 -17.85 4.10 -19.78
CA VAL A 35 -19.02 3.41 -20.35
C VAL A 35 -18.63 2.57 -21.57
N PHE A 36 -17.87 3.15 -22.50
CA PHE A 36 -17.44 2.44 -23.71
C PHE A 36 -16.49 1.27 -23.41
N GLU A 37 -15.59 1.42 -22.44
CA GLU A 37 -14.69 0.34 -22.03
C GLU A 37 -15.46 -0.83 -21.42
N TRP A 38 -16.45 -0.55 -20.56
CA TRP A 38 -17.32 -1.60 -20.00
C TRP A 38 -18.16 -2.28 -21.05
N PHE A 39 -18.74 -1.53 -22.00
CA PHE A 39 -19.47 -2.10 -23.13
C PHE A 39 -18.60 -3.01 -23.99
N LYS A 40 -17.32 -2.68 -24.18
CA LYS A 40 -16.37 -3.57 -24.86
C LYS A 40 -16.16 -4.86 -24.05
N ARG A 41 -15.88 -4.74 -22.74
CA ARG A 41 -15.67 -5.90 -21.85
C ARG A 41 -16.88 -6.84 -21.80
N PHE A 42 -18.10 -6.29 -21.77
CA PHE A 42 -19.33 -7.09 -21.75
C PHE A 42 -19.57 -7.81 -23.09
N ARG A 43 -19.23 -7.19 -24.23
CA ARG A 43 -19.22 -7.90 -25.52
C ARG A 43 -18.20 -9.04 -25.56
N ASP A 44 -17.06 -8.86 -24.91
CA ASP A 44 -15.99 -9.86 -24.81
C ASP A 44 -16.31 -10.97 -23.76
N GLY A 45 -17.52 -10.98 -23.18
CA GLY A 45 -17.94 -11.98 -22.17
C GLY A 45 -17.34 -11.78 -20.77
N LYS A 46 -16.59 -10.70 -20.55
CA LYS A 46 -15.96 -10.36 -19.26
C LYS A 46 -16.94 -9.65 -18.34
N GLU A 47 -17.89 -10.43 -17.82
CA GLU A 47 -19.03 -9.94 -17.04
C GLU A 47 -18.77 -9.69 -15.54
N ASN A 48 -17.57 -10.00 -15.05
CA ASN A 48 -17.21 -9.84 -13.65
C ASN A 48 -17.14 -8.37 -13.26
N ALA A 49 -18.04 -7.95 -12.37
CA ALA A 49 -18.09 -6.57 -11.85
C ALA A 49 -16.99 -6.29 -10.81
N LYS A 50 -16.43 -7.34 -10.22
CA LYS A 50 -15.30 -7.27 -9.30
C LYS A 50 -14.01 -7.01 -10.09
N ASP A 51 -13.17 -6.10 -9.59
CA ASP A 51 -11.81 -5.99 -10.10
C ASP A 51 -11.10 -7.33 -9.87
N GLU A 52 -10.42 -7.83 -10.91
CA GLU A 52 -9.41 -8.87 -10.69
C GLU A 52 -8.41 -8.37 -9.66
N PRO A 53 -7.86 -9.26 -8.81
CA PRO A 53 -6.85 -8.88 -7.85
C PRO A 53 -5.73 -8.16 -8.60
N ARG A 54 -5.52 -6.88 -8.28
CA ARG A 54 -4.43 -6.12 -8.87
C ARG A 54 -3.15 -6.84 -8.48
N SER A 55 -2.38 -7.27 -9.48
CA SER A 55 -0.97 -7.58 -9.27
C SER A 55 -0.31 -6.29 -8.79
N GLY A 56 -0.20 -6.14 -7.48
CA GLY A 56 0.55 -5.05 -6.88
C GLY A 56 2.01 -5.13 -7.30
N ARG A 57 2.76 -4.04 -7.12
CA ARG A 57 4.21 -4.10 -7.24
C ARG A 57 4.74 -5.12 -6.23
N PRO A 58 5.58 -6.11 -6.64
CA PRO A 58 6.28 -6.94 -5.68
C PRO A 58 7.02 -6.03 -4.71
N PRO A 59 6.90 -6.21 -3.39
CA PRO A 59 7.65 -5.39 -2.44
C PRO A 59 9.14 -5.68 -2.62
N THR A 60 9.83 -4.83 -3.38
CA THR A 60 11.28 -4.95 -3.63
C THR A 60 12.11 -4.67 -2.38
N SER A 61 11.49 -4.11 -1.33
CA SER A 61 12.13 -3.77 -0.06
C SER A 61 11.98 -4.84 1.03
N THR A 62 10.97 -5.72 0.95
CA THR A 62 10.68 -6.73 1.98
C THR A 62 11.30 -8.08 1.63
N THR A 63 12.60 -8.08 1.33
CA THR A 63 13.37 -9.32 1.18
C THR A 63 13.83 -9.82 2.55
N PRO A 64 14.01 -11.14 2.75
CA PRO A 64 14.59 -11.68 3.99
C PRO A 64 15.92 -11.03 4.37
N ASP A 65 16.75 -10.70 3.36
CA ASP A 65 18.04 -10.04 3.52
C ASP A 65 17.92 -8.63 4.13
N ASN A 66 17.00 -7.81 3.62
CA ASN A 66 16.77 -6.47 4.15
C ASN A 66 16.21 -6.52 5.59
N ILE A 67 15.36 -7.51 5.89
CA ILE A 67 14.81 -7.73 7.23
C ILE A 67 15.94 -8.11 8.20
N GLU A 68 16.83 -9.00 7.80
CA GLU A 68 17.99 -9.42 8.60
C GLU A 68 18.97 -8.26 8.83
N ARG A 69 19.25 -7.46 7.80
CA ARG A 69 20.10 -6.28 7.90
C ARG A 69 19.58 -5.28 8.92
N VAL A 70 18.28 -5.01 8.91
CA VAL A 70 17.63 -4.10 9.86
C VAL A 70 17.66 -4.68 11.29
N ARG A 71 17.41 -5.99 11.46
CA ARG A 71 17.53 -6.66 12.77
C ARG A 71 18.93 -6.53 13.36
N ARG A 72 19.96 -6.78 12.56
CA ARG A 72 21.37 -6.62 12.98
C ARG A 72 21.69 -5.19 13.40
N MET A 73 21.14 -4.19 12.72
CA MET A 73 21.31 -2.78 13.10
C MET A 73 20.68 -2.48 14.47
N ILE A 74 19.46 -2.98 14.72
CA ILE A 74 18.76 -2.82 16.01
C ILE A 74 19.54 -3.50 17.14
N ASP A 75 20.00 -4.73 16.92
CA ASP A 75 20.76 -5.51 17.90
C ASP A 75 22.11 -4.85 18.22
N ALA A 76 22.79 -4.26 17.22
CA ALA A 76 24.03 -3.53 17.42
C ALA A 76 23.85 -2.20 18.17
N THR A 77 22.70 -1.54 18.04
CA THR A 77 22.42 -0.29 18.77
C THR A 77 22.11 -0.52 20.24
N ALA A 78 21.58 -1.69 20.63
CA ALA A 78 21.31 -2.04 22.02
C ALA A 78 22.58 -2.26 22.87
N VAL A 79 23.76 -2.31 22.24
CA VAL A 79 25.06 -2.47 22.93
C VAL A 79 25.58 -1.14 23.47
N PHE A 80 25.19 0.01 22.90
CA PHE A 80 25.69 1.32 23.34
C PHE A 80 25.18 1.75 24.71
N GLU A 81 24.04 1.24 25.19
CA GLU A 81 23.49 1.60 26.51
C GLU A 81 24.10 0.79 27.67
N ASN A 82 24.76 -0.34 27.40
CA ASN A 82 25.30 -1.19 28.47
C ASN A 82 26.77 -0.92 28.84
N ASP A 83 27.48 -0.05 28.12
CA ASP A 83 28.91 0.22 28.36
C ASP A 83 29.17 1.38 29.36
N SER A 84 28.13 2.15 29.74
CA SER A 84 28.28 3.29 30.66
C SER A 84 28.40 2.93 32.16
N ARG A 85 28.35 1.65 32.54
CA ARG A 85 28.42 1.22 33.96
C ARG A 85 29.82 0.84 34.48
N ARG A 86 30.89 1.09 33.73
CA ARG A 86 32.27 0.67 34.10
C ARG A 86 33.25 1.80 34.48
N ILE A 87 32.81 3.05 34.61
CA ILE A 87 33.73 4.20 34.81
C ILE A 87 33.76 4.74 36.26
N GLU A 88 33.02 4.16 37.21
CA GLU A 88 32.94 4.71 38.59
C GLU A 88 33.58 3.84 39.69
N ASP A 89 34.72 3.19 39.45
CA ASP A 89 35.47 2.51 40.54
C ASP A 89 36.99 2.74 40.44
N LYS A 90 37.44 3.96 40.74
CA LYS A 90 38.86 4.21 41.06
C LYS A 90 38.99 5.20 42.22
N PRO A 91 39.50 4.77 43.39
CA PRO A 91 39.62 5.65 44.55
C PRO A 91 40.75 6.68 44.34
N ARG A 92 40.49 7.94 44.71
CA ARG A 92 41.49 9.02 44.73
C ARG A 92 42.51 8.79 45.84
N GLN A 93 43.78 8.62 45.49
CA GLN A 93 44.88 8.79 46.44
C GLN A 93 45.49 10.18 46.23
N CYS A 94 45.15 11.14 47.08
CA CYS A 94 45.87 12.42 47.23
C CYS A 94 45.48 13.08 48.57
N GLU A 95 45.87 12.48 49.70
CA GLU A 95 46.08 13.23 50.95
C GLU A 95 47.26 12.58 51.67
N GLN A 96 48.43 13.24 51.63
CA GLN A 96 49.48 13.23 52.67
C GLN A 96 50.79 13.81 52.11
N HIS A 97 50.95 15.13 52.22
CA HIS A 97 52.13 15.79 52.82
C HIS A 97 52.07 17.30 52.54
N TYR A 98 51.68 18.08 53.55
CA TYR A 98 52.15 19.45 53.71
C TYR A 98 52.97 19.44 55.01
N SER A 99 54.25 19.78 54.90
CA SER A 99 55.09 20.28 55.98
C SER A 99 55.99 21.33 55.38
#